data_AF-A0A8H6S629-F1
#
_entry.id   AF-A0A8H6S629-F1
#
_cell.length_a   1.000
_cell.length_b   1.000
_cell.length_c   1.000
_cell.angle_alpha   90.00
_cell.angle_beta   90.00
_cell.angle_gamma   90.00
#
_symmetry.space_group_name_H-M   'P 1'
#
loop_
_entity.id
_entity.type
_entity.pdbx_description
1 polymer ?
#
loop_
_entity_poly.entity_id
_entity_poly.type
_entity_poly.pdbx_seq_one_letter_code
_entity_poly.pdbx_strand_id
1 'polypeptide(L)'
;MEAFAPGNSSTAAAVTFITFFPDDWLYSDQLRGEWSAYNEILKRKNDSIQEQLAGLQLKIVAEDKIVENKINDIISEHRHEHNQINVFEGKLNRVQDDYDLLCRAKEALDLEFVRHTRLEPVFEELRDLTSVWTALSGVWSQISELREMLWSTVQPRKLRQQIDGLIQSTGKMPTRMRQYAAFEYVRDVLKGLLKSNSVVSELQSEAMKDRHWK
;
A
#
# COMPACT_ATOMS: atom_id res chain seq x y z
N MET A 1 -76.28 -36.59 88.96
CA MET A 1 -76.03 -37.79 88.13
C MET A 1 -75.95 -37.32 86.70
N GLU A 2 -74.93 -37.58 85.89
CA GLU A 2 -73.74 -38.41 86.06
C GLU A 2 -72.85 -38.13 84.82
N ALA A 3 -71.54 -38.25 85.03
CA ALA A 3 -70.53 -38.67 84.05
C ALA A 3 -70.21 -37.76 82.85
N PHE A 4 -69.21 -36.88 83.05
CA PHE A 4 -68.30 -36.43 81.99
C PHE A 4 -67.38 -37.60 81.58
N ALA A 5 -67.42 -37.98 80.30
CA ALA A 5 -66.44 -38.86 79.66
C ALA A 5 -65.41 -38.03 78.86
N PRO A 6 -64.18 -38.54 78.64
CA PRO A 6 -62.99 -37.71 78.44
C PRO A 6 -62.71 -37.45 76.96
N GLY A 7 -62.57 -36.17 76.59
CA GLY A 7 -62.17 -35.72 75.26
C GLY A 7 -60.68 -35.37 75.21
N ASN A 8 -59.87 -36.38 74.94
CA ASN A 8 -58.57 -36.39 74.27
C ASN A 8 -57.75 -35.08 74.12
N SER A 9 -56.61 -35.10 74.81
CA SER A 9 -55.27 -34.84 74.27
C SER A 9 -55.06 -33.56 73.47
N SER A 10 -54.80 -32.48 74.21
CA SER A 10 -53.96 -31.39 73.76
C SER A 10 -52.48 -31.82 73.84
N THR A 11 -51.88 -32.25 72.74
CA THR A 11 -50.42 -32.19 72.55
C THR A 11 -50.04 -32.36 71.08
N ALA A 12 -49.15 -31.47 70.63
CA ALA A 12 -48.40 -31.50 69.38
C ALA A 12 -49.14 -31.07 68.10
N ALA A 13 -49.42 -29.77 68.01
CA ALA A 13 -49.33 -29.08 66.73
C ALA A 13 -47.88 -29.14 66.24
N ALA A 14 -47.51 -30.23 65.57
CA ALA A 14 -46.34 -30.24 64.71
C ALA A 14 -46.67 -29.38 63.49
N VAL A 15 -46.36 -28.09 63.59
CA VAL A 15 -46.35 -27.21 62.42
C VAL A 15 -45.17 -27.67 61.57
N THR A 16 -45.42 -28.63 60.68
CA THR A 16 -44.51 -28.93 59.59
C THR A 16 -44.62 -27.76 58.61
N PHE A 17 -43.83 -26.71 58.83
CA PHE A 17 -43.52 -25.74 57.78
C PHE A 17 -42.74 -26.48 56.69
N ILE A 18 -43.44 -27.17 55.80
CA ILE A 18 -42.83 -27.60 54.54
C ILE A 18 -42.80 -26.34 53.69
N THR A 19 -41.69 -25.60 53.76
CA THR A 19 -41.38 -24.57 52.78
C THR A 19 -41.21 -25.28 51.44
N PHE A 20 -42.30 -25.39 50.68
CA PHE A 20 -42.22 -25.86 49.30
C PHE A 20 -41.51 -24.78 48.49
N PHE A 21 -40.36 -25.15 47.94
CA PHE A 21 -39.69 -24.33 46.96
C PHE A 21 -40.55 -24.24 45.69
N PRO A 22 -40.56 -23.11 44.97
CA PRO A 22 -41.25 -22.98 43.69
C PRO A 22 -40.82 -24.08 42.70
N ASP A 23 -41.69 -24.47 41.76
CA ASP A 23 -41.37 -25.51 40.77
C ASP A 23 -40.14 -25.17 39.90
N ASP A 24 -39.80 -23.88 39.78
CA ASP A 24 -38.61 -23.37 39.09
C ASP A 24 -37.38 -23.18 40.02
N TRP A 25 -37.40 -23.76 41.22
CA TRP A 25 -36.29 -23.62 42.16
C TRP A 25 -35.09 -24.45 41.73
N LEU A 26 -34.05 -23.77 41.30
CA LEU A 26 -32.77 -24.38 40.96
C LEU A 26 -32.00 -24.69 42.25
N TYR A 27 -31.80 -25.98 42.51
CA TYR A 27 -31.00 -26.43 43.64
C TYR A 27 -29.54 -25.99 43.47
N SER A 28 -28.89 -25.61 44.57
CA SER A 28 -27.49 -25.19 44.57
C SER A 28 -26.56 -26.21 43.93
N ASP A 29 -26.87 -27.50 44.08
CA ASP A 29 -26.09 -28.59 43.52
C ASP A 29 -26.25 -28.69 42.00
N GLN A 30 -27.46 -28.41 41.48
CA GLN A 30 -27.70 -28.33 40.04
C GLN A 30 -26.95 -27.14 39.43
N LEU A 31 -27.03 -25.97 40.06
CA LEU A 31 -26.29 -24.77 39.68
C LEU A 31 -24.78 -25.01 39.67
N ARG A 32 -24.27 -25.73 40.67
CA ARG A 32 -22.85 -26.10 40.78
C ARG A 32 -22.43 -27.11 39.71
N GLY A 33 -23.30 -28.06 39.38
CA GLY A 33 -23.10 -29.03 38.29
C GLY A 33 -23.04 -28.35 36.93
N GLU A 34 -24.02 -27.49 36.62
CA GLU A 34 -24.07 -26.70 35.38
C GLU A 34 -22.86 -25.77 35.26
N TRP A 35 -22.47 -25.11 36.35
CA TRP A 35 -21.26 -24.27 36.40
C TRP A 35 -19.98 -25.07 36.14
N SER A 36 -19.87 -26.29 36.68
CA SER A 36 -18.73 -27.17 36.43
C SER A 36 -18.69 -27.62 34.97
N ALA A 37 -19.84 -28.01 34.41
CA ALA A 37 -19.94 -28.40 33.01
C ALA A 37 -19.59 -27.24 32.06
N TYR A 38 -20.05 -26.02 32.37
CA TYR A 38 -19.70 -24.83 31.61
C TYR A 38 -18.20 -24.55 31.63
N ASN A 39 -17.56 -24.59 32.81
CA ASN A 39 -16.11 -24.39 32.91
C ASN A 39 -15.32 -25.46 32.16
N GLU A 40 -15.79 -26.70 32.16
CA GLU A 40 -15.14 -27.77 31.39
C GLU A 40 -15.24 -27.51 29.88
N ILE A 41 -16.41 -27.11 29.38
CA ILE A 41 -16.59 -26.72 27.98
C ILE A 41 -15.72 -25.52 27.63
N LEU A 42 -15.71 -24.49 28.49
CA LEU A 42 -14.90 -23.29 28.31
C LEU A 42 -13.42 -23.66 28.22
N LYS A 43 -12.93 -24.53 29.11
CA LYS A 43 -11.54 -25.01 29.09
C LYS A 43 -11.22 -25.74 27.79
N ARG A 44 -12.06 -26.72 27.38
CA ARG A 44 -11.85 -27.44 26.11
C ARG A 44 -11.84 -26.51 24.90
N LYS A 45 -12.72 -25.51 24.88
CA LYS A 45 -12.76 -24.50 23.81
C LYS A 45 -11.52 -23.60 23.83
N ASN A 46 -11.09 -23.16 25.01
CA ASN A 46 -9.87 -22.37 25.17
C ASN A 46 -8.64 -23.15 24.70
N ASP A 47 -8.49 -24.40 25.13
CA ASP A 47 -7.35 -25.24 24.74
C ASP A 47 -7.30 -25.44 23.22
N SER A 48 -8.46 -25.66 22.58
CA SER A 48 -8.56 -25.74 21.12
C SER A 48 -8.21 -24.43 20.42
N ILE A 49 -8.61 -23.27 20.97
CA ILE A 49 -8.25 -21.95 20.44
C ILE A 49 -6.74 -21.72 20.56
N GLN A 50 -6.13 -22.06 21.70
CA GLN A 50 -4.70 -21.88 21.93
C GLN A 50 -3.86 -22.76 20.99
N GLU A 51 -4.29 -23.99 20.73
CA GLU A 51 -3.61 -24.88 19.77
C GLU A 51 -3.66 -24.32 18.34
N GLN A 52 -4.82 -23.84 17.90
CA GLN A 52 -4.96 -23.21 16.57
C GLN A 52 -4.19 -21.89 16.48
N LEU A 53 -4.18 -21.10 17.56
CA LEU A 53 -3.46 -19.83 17.64
C LEU A 53 -1.95 -20.03 17.46
N ALA A 54 -1.36 -20.99 18.18
CA ALA A 54 0.06 -21.31 18.04
C ALA A 54 0.43 -21.75 16.60
N GLY A 55 -0.44 -22.53 15.96
CA GLY A 55 -0.28 -22.93 14.56
C GLY A 55 -0.33 -21.75 13.58
N LEU A 56 -1.22 -20.79 13.81
CA LEU A 56 -1.33 -19.57 13.00
C LEU A 56 -0.13 -18.64 13.19
N GLN A 57 0.33 -18.46 14.43
CA GLN A 57 1.51 -17.65 14.74
C GLN A 57 2.75 -18.21 14.04
N LEU A 58 2.97 -19.52 14.07
CA LEU A 58 4.06 -20.17 13.34
C LEU A 58 4.01 -19.93 11.83
N LYS A 59 2.81 -20.00 11.22
CA LYS A 59 2.63 -19.72 9.80
C LYS A 59 2.94 -18.26 9.47
N ILE A 60 2.47 -17.31 10.27
CA ILE A 60 2.72 -15.88 10.06
C ILE A 60 4.22 -15.55 10.17
N VAL A 61 4.93 -16.16 11.12
CA VAL A 61 6.39 -15.99 11.23
C VAL A 61 7.13 -16.56 10.01
N ALA A 62 6.66 -17.68 9.45
CA ALA A 62 7.25 -18.24 8.23
C ALA A 62 7.00 -17.34 7.01
N GLU A 63 5.76 -16.84 6.85
CA GLU A 63 5.39 -15.90 5.78
C GLU A 63 6.16 -14.57 5.90
N ASP A 64 6.40 -14.10 7.12
CA ASP A 64 7.20 -12.90 7.36
C ASP A 64 8.59 -12.98 6.75
N LYS A 65 9.27 -14.11 6.96
CA LYS A 65 10.58 -14.35 6.36
C LYS A 65 10.53 -14.39 4.84
N ILE A 66 9.44 -14.90 4.25
CA ILE A 66 9.26 -14.95 2.80
C ILE A 66 9.08 -13.53 2.25
N VAL A 67 8.23 -12.72 2.89
CA VAL A 67 7.97 -11.33 2.49
C VAL A 67 9.24 -10.48 2.67
N GLU A 68 10.00 -10.65 3.76
CA GLU A 68 11.28 -9.97 3.94
C GLU A 68 12.29 -10.29 2.83
N ASN A 69 12.37 -11.55 2.41
CA ASN A 69 13.22 -11.94 1.29
C ASN A 69 12.76 -11.29 -0.02
N LYS A 70 11.45 -11.31 -0.32
CA LYS A 70 10.89 -10.61 -1.49
C LYS A 70 11.23 -9.12 -1.48
N ILE A 71 11.17 -8.47 -0.32
CA ILE A 71 11.54 -7.05 -0.15
C ILE A 71 13.02 -6.84 -0.49
N ASN A 72 13.90 -7.68 0.05
CA ASN A 72 15.34 -7.59 -0.23
C ASN A 72 15.65 -7.80 -1.72
N ASP A 73 14.98 -8.78 -2.34
CA ASP A 73 15.15 -9.10 -3.76
C ASP A 73 14.72 -7.92 -4.64
N ILE A 74 13.55 -7.32 -4.40
CA ILE A 74 13.06 -6.15 -5.13
C ILE A 74 14.01 -4.95 -4.97
N ILE A 75 14.50 -4.69 -3.76
CA ILE A 75 15.46 -3.60 -3.51
C ILE A 75 16.77 -3.85 -4.28
N SER A 76 17.18 -5.11 -4.44
CA SER A 76 18.37 -5.47 -5.22
C SER A 76 18.14 -5.35 -6.73
N GLU A 77 16.99 -5.78 -7.24
CA GLU A 77 16.57 -5.69 -8.64
C GLU A 77 16.49 -4.23 -9.10
N HIS A 78 15.91 -3.35 -8.28
CA HIS A 78 15.82 -1.90 -8.52
C HIS A 78 17.18 -1.26 -8.85
N ARG A 79 18.25 -1.73 -8.21
CA ARG A 79 19.60 -1.19 -8.40
C ARG A 79 20.17 -1.49 -9.79
N HIS A 80 19.58 -2.42 -10.55
CA HIS A 80 20.18 -2.98 -11.76
C HIS A 80 19.32 -2.77 -13.01
N GLU A 81 17.99 -2.66 -12.90
CA GLU A 81 17.11 -2.57 -14.07
C GLU A 81 16.08 -1.43 -13.97
N HIS A 82 16.35 -0.30 -14.65
CA HIS A 82 15.42 0.84 -14.73
C HIS A 82 14.46 0.77 -15.94
N ASN A 83 14.56 -0.26 -16.79
CA ASN A 83 13.96 -0.25 -18.13
C ASN A 83 12.48 -0.68 -18.19
N GLN A 84 11.87 -1.09 -17.07
CA GLN A 84 10.47 -1.54 -17.03
C GLN A 84 9.72 -0.96 -15.81
N ILE A 85 9.68 0.38 -15.71
CA ILE A 85 9.06 1.12 -14.60
C ILE A 85 7.67 0.58 -14.24
N ASN A 86 6.77 0.41 -15.21
CA ASN A 86 5.40 -0.04 -14.95
C ASN A 86 5.32 -1.49 -14.39
N VAL A 87 6.19 -2.39 -14.87
CA VAL A 87 6.24 -3.78 -14.40
C VAL A 87 6.79 -3.82 -12.98
N PHE A 88 7.85 -3.04 -12.75
CA PHE A 88 8.50 -2.93 -11.45
C PHE A 88 7.57 -2.28 -10.40
N GLU A 89 6.86 -1.20 -10.76
CA GLU A 89 5.84 -0.56 -9.91
C GLU A 89 4.74 -1.56 -9.52
N GLY A 90 4.27 -2.39 -10.46
CA GLY A 90 3.31 -3.44 -10.16
C GLY A 90 3.84 -4.51 -9.20
N LYS A 91 5.11 -4.92 -9.35
CA LYS A 91 5.77 -5.85 -8.42
C LYS A 91 5.93 -5.23 -7.03
N LEU A 92 6.36 -3.97 -6.95
CA LEU A 92 6.60 -3.24 -5.72
C LEU A 92 5.30 -3.07 -4.91
N ASN A 93 4.20 -2.68 -5.57
CA ASN A 93 2.89 -2.57 -4.92
C ASN A 93 2.42 -3.90 -4.33
N ARG A 94 2.59 -5.02 -5.05
CA ARG A 94 2.21 -6.34 -4.52
C ARG A 94 2.99 -6.71 -3.26
N VAL A 95 4.28 -6.41 -3.22
CA VAL A 95 5.11 -6.71 -2.03
C VAL A 95 4.78 -5.77 -0.87
N GLN A 96 4.42 -4.52 -1.15
CA GLN A 96 3.88 -3.60 -0.15
C GLN A 96 2.55 -4.11 0.42
N ASP A 97 1.63 -4.56 -0.42
CA ASP A 97 0.35 -5.13 0.01
C ASP A 97 0.54 -6.40 0.85
N ASP A 98 1.42 -7.32 0.43
CA ASP A 98 1.81 -8.53 1.18
C ASP A 98 2.36 -8.14 2.57
N TYR A 99 3.22 -7.12 2.62
CA TYR A 99 3.81 -6.62 3.87
C TYR A 99 2.77 -5.98 4.80
N ASP A 100 1.85 -5.19 4.26
CA ASP A 100 0.80 -4.53 5.05
C ASP A 100 -0.25 -5.54 5.55
N LEU A 101 -0.53 -6.58 4.77
CA LEU A 101 -1.37 -7.70 5.21
C LEU A 101 -0.71 -8.45 6.36
N LEU A 102 0.59 -8.70 6.25
CA LEU A 102 1.36 -9.39 7.28
C LEU A 102 1.44 -8.58 8.58
N CYS A 103 1.67 -7.27 8.51
CA CYS A 103 1.63 -6.40 9.68
C CYS A 103 0.28 -6.48 10.40
N ARG A 104 -0.84 -6.42 9.65
CA ARG A 104 -2.19 -6.59 10.20
C ARG A 104 -2.39 -7.97 10.83
N ALA A 105 -1.86 -9.02 10.23
CA ALA A 105 -1.93 -10.37 10.77
C ALA A 105 -1.14 -10.52 12.07
N LYS A 106 0.05 -9.91 12.15
CA LYS A 106 0.85 -9.86 13.38
C LYS A 106 0.14 -9.12 14.50
N GLU A 107 -0.49 -7.98 14.21
CA GLU A 107 -1.32 -7.23 15.17
C GLU A 107 -2.51 -8.06 15.68
N ALA A 108 -3.21 -8.76 14.78
CA ALA A 108 -4.35 -9.59 15.13
C ALA A 108 -4.00 -10.82 15.98
N LEU A 109 -2.76 -11.30 15.88
CA LEU A 109 -2.24 -12.44 16.64
C LEU A 109 -1.41 -12.04 17.87
N ASP A 110 -1.43 -10.75 18.22
CA ASP A 110 -0.68 -10.15 19.34
C ASP A 110 0.82 -10.49 19.29
N LEU A 111 1.40 -10.47 18.08
CA LEU A 111 2.83 -10.67 17.86
C LEU A 111 3.55 -9.32 17.90
N GLU A 112 4.68 -9.25 18.61
CA GLU A 112 5.54 -8.06 18.61
C GLU A 112 6.27 -7.91 17.26
N PHE A 113 6.22 -6.72 16.67
CA PHE A 113 7.01 -6.38 15.49
C PHE A 113 7.23 -4.87 15.36
N VAL A 114 8.21 -4.51 14.54
CA VAL A 114 8.49 -3.11 14.17
C VAL A 114 8.17 -2.91 12.71
N ARG A 115 7.32 -1.92 12.41
CA ARG A 115 7.07 -1.49 11.03
C ARG A 115 8.31 -0.78 10.47
N HIS A 116 8.74 -1.17 9.29
CA HIS A 116 9.88 -0.57 8.62
C HIS A 116 9.48 0.09 7.30
N THR A 117 10.08 1.23 6.99
CA THR A 117 9.77 2.03 5.79
C THR A 117 10.76 1.79 4.64
N ARG A 118 11.32 0.57 4.54
CA ARG A 118 12.40 0.24 3.60
C ARG A 118 11.99 0.37 2.12
N LEU A 119 10.71 0.22 1.82
CA LEU A 119 10.16 0.35 0.47
C LEU A 119 9.87 1.81 0.07
N GLU A 120 9.70 2.72 1.05
CA GLU A 120 9.35 4.13 0.80
C GLU A 120 10.35 4.85 -0.11
N PRO A 121 11.68 4.73 0.07
CA PRO A 121 12.63 5.37 -0.82
C PRO A 121 12.54 4.87 -2.27
N VAL A 122 12.19 3.59 -2.45
CA VAL A 122 12.03 2.98 -3.79
C VAL A 122 10.76 3.51 -4.46
N PHE A 123 9.67 3.67 -3.71
CA PHE A 123 8.45 4.32 -4.19
C PHE A 123 8.69 5.79 -4.57
N GLU A 124 9.43 6.53 -3.74
CA GLU A 124 9.80 7.92 -4.06
C GLU A 124 10.59 7.99 -5.37
N GLU A 125 11.58 7.12 -5.54
CA GLU A 125 12.41 7.10 -6.75
C GLU A 125 11.58 6.73 -8.00
N LEU A 126 10.66 5.77 -7.91
CA LEU A 126 9.76 5.45 -9.01
C LEU A 126 8.86 6.61 -9.38
N ARG A 127 8.28 7.30 -8.39
CA ARG A 127 7.46 8.49 -8.64
C ARG A 127 8.26 9.58 -9.33
N ASP A 128 9.49 9.79 -8.86
CA ASP A 128 10.41 10.77 -9.45
C ASP A 128 10.74 10.37 -10.91
N LEU A 129 11.06 9.10 -11.18
CA LEU A 129 11.31 8.58 -12.53
C LEU A 129 10.10 8.75 -13.47
N THR A 130 8.89 8.42 -13.01
CA THR A 130 7.67 8.60 -13.78
C THR A 130 7.43 10.09 -14.08
N SER A 131 7.63 10.97 -13.09
CA SER A 131 7.54 12.42 -13.30
C SER A 131 8.56 12.92 -14.32
N VAL A 132 9.81 12.40 -14.31
CA VAL A 132 10.84 12.72 -15.31
C VAL A 132 10.39 12.29 -16.68
N TRP A 133 9.97 11.05 -16.82
CA TRP A 133 9.54 10.49 -18.08
C TRP A 133 8.41 11.30 -18.70
N THR A 134 7.34 11.57 -17.95
CA THR A 134 6.19 12.37 -18.43
C THR A 134 6.61 13.78 -18.85
N ALA A 135 7.43 14.45 -18.04
CA ALA A 135 7.88 15.80 -18.36
C ALA A 135 8.75 15.84 -19.63
N LEU A 136 9.68 14.89 -19.77
CA LEU A 136 10.54 14.78 -20.95
C LEU A 136 9.73 14.38 -22.19
N SER A 137 8.76 13.47 -22.08
CA SER A 137 7.84 13.15 -23.20
C SER A 137 7.10 14.39 -23.70
N GLY A 138 6.65 15.27 -22.80
CA GLY A 138 6.05 16.54 -23.16
C GLY A 138 6.99 17.47 -23.93
N VAL A 139 8.27 17.52 -23.54
CA VAL A 139 9.30 18.28 -24.27
C VAL A 139 9.55 17.67 -25.66
N TRP A 140 9.63 16.34 -25.76
CA TRP A 140 9.80 15.65 -27.05
C TRP A 140 8.62 15.85 -27.99
N SER A 141 7.39 15.87 -27.49
CA SER A 141 6.19 16.21 -28.29
C SER A 141 6.32 17.60 -28.91
N GLN A 142 6.70 18.59 -28.10
CA GLN A 142 6.90 19.97 -28.58
C GLN A 142 8.04 20.05 -29.60
N ILE A 143 9.15 19.32 -29.39
CA ILE A 143 10.22 19.23 -30.39
C ILE A 143 9.71 18.61 -31.70
N SER A 144 8.87 17.58 -31.64
CA SER A 144 8.29 16.94 -32.83
C SER A 144 7.39 17.92 -33.59
N GLU A 145 6.51 18.63 -32.89
CA GLU A 145 5.65 19.65 -33.49
C GLU A 145 6.45 20.73 -34.23
N LEU A 146 7.58 21.18 -33.66
CA LEU A 146 8.46 22.13 -34.34
C LEU A 146 9.10 21.56 -35.61
N ARG A 147 9.40 20.25 -35.62
CA ARG A 147 9.98 19.57 -36.78
C ARG A 147 8.97 19.32 -37.90
N GLU A 148 7.68 19.21 -37.56
CA GLU A 148 6.60 18.99 -38.52
C GLU A 148 6.09 20.30 -39.18
N MET A 149 6.58 21.46 -38.74
CA MET A 149 6.23 22.74 -39.35
C MET A 149 6.63 22.79 -40.84
N LEU A 150 5.70 23.23 -41.70
CA LEU A 150 6.00 23.46 -43.10
C LEU A 150 7.08 24.53 -43.27
N TRP A 151 8.04 24.31 -44.17
CA TRP A 151 9.14 25.24 -44.44
C TRP A 151 8.67 26.67 -44.77
N SER A 152 7.53 26.81 -45.46
CA SER A 152 6.94 28.11 -45.80
C SER A 152 6.43 28.91 -44.60
N THR A 153 6.13 28.26 -43.48
CA THR A 153 5.62 28.90 -42.25
C THR A 153 6.68 29.00 -41.16
N VAL A 154 7.85 28.37 -41.36
CA VAL A 154 8.99 28.44 -40.46
C VAL A 154 9.46 29.89 -40.32
N GLN A 155 9.57 30.36 -39.08
CA GLN A 155 10.15 31.66 -38.74
C GLN A 155 11.34 31.45 -37.80
N PRO A 156 12.60 31.66 -38.24
CA PRO A 156 13.80 31.36 -37.45
C PRO A 156 13.88 32.08 -36.10
N ARG A 157 13.34 33.30 -36.01
CA ARG A 157 13.26 34.04 -34.73
C ARG A 157 12.28 33.38 -33.76
N LYS A 158 11.13 32.92 -34.27
CA LYS A 158 10.09 32.26 -33.46
C LYS A 158 10.54 30.86 -33.03
N LEU A 159 11.17 30.09 -33.93
CA LEU A 159 11.79 28.81 -33.61
C LEU A 159 12.83 28.95 -32.50
N ARG A 160 13.72 29.95 -32.60
CA ARG A 160 14.69 30.25 -31.55
C ARG A 160 14.01 30.51 -30.21
N GLN A 161 12.99 31.38 -30.17
CA GLN A 161 12.24 31.68 -28.96
C GLN A 161 11.56 30.44 -28.36
N GLN A 162 11.00 29.57 -29.18
CA GLN A 162 10.38 28.33 -28.73
C GLN A 162 11.41 27.36 -28.13
N ILE A 163 12.57 27.19 -28.79
CA ILE A 163 13.67 26.35 -28.28
C ILE A 163 14.24 26.93 -26.98
N ASP A 164 14.47 28.24 -26.90
CA ASP A 164 14.93 28.91 -25.68
C ASP A 164 13.89 28.76 -24.55
N GLY A 165 12.60 28.83 -24.87
CA GLY A 165 11.50 28.57 -23.94
C GLY A 165 11.51 27.12 -23.41
N LEU A 166 11.74 26.15 -24.27
CA LEU A 166 11.89 24.73 -23.90
C LEU A 166 13.12 24.50 -23.00
N ILE A 167 14.25 25.16 -23.28
CA ILE A 167 15.45 25.08 -22.43
C ILE A 167 15.16 25.65 -21.04
N GLN A 168 14.45 26.79 -20.96
CA GLN A 168 14.07 27.39 -19.68
C GLN A 168 13.07 26.54 -18.90
N SER A 169 12.05 25.98 -19.55
CA SER A 169 11.06 25.11 -18.88
C SER A 169 11.71 23.83 -18.35
N THR A 170 12.59 23.23 -19.14
CA THR A 170 13.40 22.06 -18.74
C THR A 170 14.36 22.43 -17.61
N GLY A 171 14.93 23.64 -17.62
CA GLY A 171 15.77 24.16 -16.54
C GLY A 171 15.05 24.38 -15.21
N LYS A 172 13.73 24.57 -15.19
CA LYS A 172 12.92 24.74 -13.96
C LYS A 172 12.60 23.42 -13.26
N MET A 173 12.96 22.28 -13.85
CA MET A 173 12.70 20.97 -13.26
C MET A 173 13.48 20.78 -11.94
N PRO A 174 12.90 20.07 -10.94
CA PRO A 174 13.55 19.71 -9.69
C PRO A 174 14.95 19.12 -9.85
N THR A 175 15.84 19.39 -8.89
CA THR A 175 17.24 18.93 -8.94
C THR A 175 17.36 17.41 -9.07
N ARG A 176 16.50 16.62 -8.41
CA ARG A 176 16.48 15.15 -8.56
C ARG A 176 16.27 14.73 -10.02
N MET A 177 15.35 15.38 -10.72
CA MET A 177 15.06 15.11 -12.13
C MET A 177 16.25 15.44 -13.06
N ARG A 178 17.05 16.45 -12.70
CA ARG A 178 18.21 16.89 -13.49
C ARG A 178 19.44 15.99 -13.35
N GLN A 179 19.44 15.06 -12.39
CA GLN A 179 20.54 14.12 -12.19
C GLN A 179 20.48 12.92 -13.15
N TYR A 180 19.33 12.66 -13.77
CA TYR A 180 19.17 11.54 -14.68
C TYR A 180 19.84 11.79 -16.03
N ALA A 181 20.48 10.76 -16.59
CA ALA A 181 21.14 10.83 -17.89
C ALA A 181 20.17 11.21 -19.04
N ALA A 182 18.90 10.79 -18.94
CA ALA A 182 17.87 11.16 -19.91
C ALA A 182 17.64 12.67 -19.99
N PHE A 183 17.73 13.38 -18.86
CA PHE A 183 17.59 14.84 -18.82
C PHE A 183 18.74 15.53 -19.55
N GLU A 184 19.99 15.15 -19.26
CA GLU A 184 21.16 15.74 -19.93
C GLU A 184 21.12 15.48 -21.45
N TYR A 185 20.68 14.29 -21.88
CA TYR A 185 20.49 14.00 -23.30
C TYR A 185 19.50 14.96 -23.98
N VAL A 186 18.31 15.19 -23.39
CA VAL A 186 17.33 16.15 -23.95
C VAL A 186 17.89 17.56 -23.98
N ARG A 187 18.60 17.97 -22.93
CA ARG A 187 19.23 19.30 -22.85
C ARG A 187 20.26 19.51 -23.94
N ASP A 188 21.10 18.52 -24.23
CA ASP A 188 22.10 18.59 -25.28
C ASP A 188 21.47 18.60 -26.67
N VAL A 189 20.39 17.85 -26.88
CA VAL A 189 19.60 17.92 -28.12
C VAL A 189 19.01 19.32 -28.32
N LEU A 190 18.42 19.93 -27.29
CA LEU A 190 17.86 21.28 -27.37
C LEU A 190 18.93 22.34 -27.67
N LYS A 191 20.11 22.26 -27.04
CA LYS A 191 21.25 23.13 -27.36
C LYS A 191 21.74 22.92 -28.79
N GLY A 192 21.77 21.67 -29.27
CA GLY A 192 22.09 21.33 -30.65
C GLY A 192 21.13 21.97 -31.64
N LEU A 193 19.82 21.85 -31.39
CA LEU A 193 18.77 22.49 -32.21
C LEU A 193 18.90 24.01 -32.21
N LEU A 194 19.20 24.62 -31.06
CA LEU A 194 19.42 26.06 -30.95
C LEU A 194 20.61 26.52 -31.80
N LYS A 195 21.70 25.74 -31.81
CA LYS A 195 22.89 26.02 -32.64
C LYS A 195 22.56 25.88 -34.12
N SER A 196 21.84 24.83 -34.51
CA SER A 196 21.42 24.61 -35.90
C SER A 196 20.44 25.66 -36.42
N ASN A 197 19.77 26.42 -35.54
CA ASN A 197 18.86 27.49 -35.95
C ASN A 197 19.58 28.61 -36.73
N SER A 198 20.90 28.82 -36.55
CA SER A 198 21.63 29.78 -37.40
C SER A 198 21.62 29.34 -38.86
N VAL A 199 21.81 28.05 -39.11
CA VAL A 199 21.76 27.45 -40.45
C VAL A 199 20.34 27.55 -41.03
N VAL A 200 19.31 27.30 -40.22
CA VAL A 200 17.91 27.48 -40.64
C VAL A 200 17.64 28.94 -41.05
N SER A 201 18.20 29.91 -40.32
CA SER A 201 18.07 31.33 -40.65
C SER A 201 18.77 31.68 -41.98
N GLU A 202 19.91 31.07 -42.27
CA GLU A 202 20.61 31.25 -43.55
C GLU A 202 19.82 30.60 -44.69
N LEU A 203 19.28 29.40 -44.47
CA LEU A 203 18.50 28.65 -45.46
C LEU A 203 17.16 29.31 -45.80
N GLN A 204 16.55 30.02 -44.87
CA GLN A 204 15.29 30.76 -45.09
C GLN A 204 15.52 32.14 -45.73
N SER A 205 16.77 32.61 -45.80
CA SER A 205 17.08 33.92 -46.36
C SER A 205 16.83 33.96 -47.87
N GLU A 206 16.56 35.15 -48.42
CA GLU A 206 16.39 35.38 -49.86
C GLU A 206 17.62 34.99 -50.70
N ALA A 207 18.76 34.73 -50.06
CA ALA A 207 19.97 34.23 -50.71
C ALA A 207 19.81 32.78 -51.21
N MET A 208 18.93 31.98 -50.58
CA MET A 208 18.60 30.64 -51.05
C MET A 208 17.60 30.68 -52.20
N LYS A 209 17.92 29.97 -53.29
CA LYS A 209 17.07 29.81 -54.47
C LYS A 209 16.84 28.31 -54.70
N ASP A 210 15.78 27.94 -55.41
CA ASP A 210 15.41 26.52 -55.68
C ASP A 210 16.56 25.65 -56.19
N ARG A 211 17.50 26.24 -56.94
CA ARG A 211 18.69 25.56 -57.45
C ARG A 211 19.69 25.11 -56.37
N HIS A 212 19.66 25.70 -55.18
CA HIS A 212 20.52 25.33 -54.05
C HIS A 212 19.91 24.20 -53.20
N TRP A 213 18.66 23.80 -53.49
CA TRP A 213 17.97 22.70 -52.80
C TRP A 213 18.17 21.32 -53.45
N LYS A 214 18.82 21.28 -54.63
CA LYS A 214 19.23 20.04 -55.30
C LYS A 214 20.59 19.57 -54.78
#